data_AF-A0AAN9XI98-F1
#
_entry.id   AF-A0AAN9XI98-F1
#
_cell.length_a   1.000
_cell.length_b   1.000
_cell.length_c   1.000
_cell.angle_alpha   90.00
_cell.angle_beta   90.00
_cell.angle_gamma   90.00
#
_symmetry.space_group_name_H-M   'P 1'
#
loop_
_entity.id
_entity.type
_entity.pdbx_description
1 polymer ?
#
loop_
_entity_poly.entity_id
_entity_poly.type
_entity_poly.pdbx_seq_one_letter_code
_entity_poly.pdbx_strand_id
1 'polypeptide(L)'
;MTPPNTPVGGGGGNFGIFKPGGGNRAVAVEFDTFRNSWDPQIQHIGIDVNSIVSTKTDHFILDNGGVANVVIKYDASTKILNVALAFHSLGTLYTI
;
A
#
# COMPACT_ATOMS: atom_id res chain seq x y z
N MET A 1 -1.68 1.13 -14.13
CA MET A 1 -0.50 1.43 -14.96
C MET A 1 0.70 1.37 -14.02
N THR A 2 1.60 0.41 -14.18
CA THR A 2 2.85 0.40 -13.40
C THR A 2 3.79 1.49 -13.95
N PRO A 3 4.63 2.12 -13.12
CA PRO A 3 5.64 3.04 -13.60
C PRO A 3 6.52 2.41 -14.69
N PRO A 4 7.03 3.21 -15.66
CA PRO A 4 8.01 2.71 -16.62
C PRO A 4 9.19 2.06 -15.88
N ASN A 5 9.61 0.89 -16.32
CA ASN A 5 10.69 0.06 -15.74
C ASN A 5 10.38 -0.65 -14.43
N THR A 6 9.13 -0.73 -13.96
CA THR A 6 8.77 -1.71 -12.92
C THR A 6 8.93 -3.11 -13.51
N PRO A 7 9.76 -3.99 -12.93
CA PRO A 7 9.81 -5.39 -13.35
C PRO A 7 8.38 -5.94 -13.25
N VAL A 8 7.82 -6.47 -14.34
CA VAL A 8 6.47 -7.08 -14.29
C VAL A 8 6.50 -8.16 -13.22
N GLY A 9 5.84 -7.89 -12.10
CA GLY A 9 5.78 -8.77 -10.93
C GLY A 9 4.76 -9.88 -11.10
N GLY A 10 4.58 -10.68 -10.06
CA GLY A 10 3.46 -11.62 -9.99
C GLY A 10 2.11 -10.91 -9.95
N GLY A 11 1.05 -11.53 -10.47
CA GLY A 11 -0.32 -11.04 -10.28
C GLY A 11 -0.85 -11.33 -8.86
N GLY A 12 -2.16 -11.08 -8.65
CA GLY A 12 -2.82 -11.31 -7.37
C GLY A 12 -2.26 -10.41 -6.26
N GLY A 13 -2.01 -10.97 -5.08
CA GLY A 13 -1.48 -10.25 -3.91
C GLY A 13 -0.07 -9.68 -4.07
N ASN A 14 0.56 -9.77 -5.24
CA ASN A 14 1.81 -9.05 -5.54
C ASN A 14 1.58 -7.75 -6.35
N PHE A 15 0.31 -7.45 -6.68
CA PHE A 15 -0.15 -6.26 -7.41
C PHE A 15 0.53 -6.00 -8.77
N GLY A 16 1.23 -6.99 -9.33
CA GLY A 16 2.03 -6.82 -10.55
C GLY A 16 3.34 -6.05 -10.32
N ILE A 17 3.71 -5.76 -9.08
CA ILE A 17 4.88 -4.92 -8.72
C ILE A 17 6.06 -5.79 -8.27
N PHE A 18 5.81 -6.79 -7.43
CA PHE A 18 6.88 -7.56 -6.79
C PHE A 18 7.09 -8.93 -7.42
N LYS A 19 8.35 -9.30 -7.61
CA LYS A 19 8.77 -10.62 -8.08
C LYS A 19 9.15 -11.52 -6.89
N PRO A 20 8.70 -12.78 -6.89
CA PRO A 20 9.24 -13.80 -6.01
C PRO A 20 10.75 -13.98 -6.27
N GLY A 21 11.55 -14.12 -5.21
CA GLY A 21 13.00 -14.35 -5.33
C GLY A 21 13.87 -13.09 -5.32
N GLY A 22 13.28 -11.90 -5.18
CA GLY A 22 14.02 -10.65 -4.91
C GLY A 22 14.42 -9.84 -6.15
N GLY A 23 15.34 -8.89 -5.96
CA GLY A 23 15.76 -7.96 -7.01
C GLY A 23 14.76 -6.85 -7.33
N ASN A 24 13.73 -6.70 -6.50
CA ASN A 24 12.75 -5.61 -6.62
C ASN A 24 13.40 -4.28 -6.22
N ARG A 25 13.07 -3.22 -6.95
CA ARG A 25 13.50 -1.84 -6.68
C ARG A 25 12.30 -0.93 -6.76
N ALA A 26 11.45 -1.00 -5.75
CA ALA A 26 10.18 -0.29 -5.70
C ALA A 26 9.87 0.11 -4.27
N VAL A 27 9.30 1.30 -4.12
CA VAL A 27 8.59 1.72 -2.92
C VAL A 27 7.14 1.87 -3.31
N ALA A 28 6.24 1.24 -2.57
CA ALA A 28 4.81 1.28 -2.84
C ALA A 28 4.02 1.58 -1.56
N VAL A 29 2.83 2.12 -1.76
CA VAL A 29 1.79 2.21 -0.74
C VAL A 29 0.66 1.31 -1.22
N GLU A 30 0.38 0.24 -0.47
CA GLU A 30 -0.68 -0.71 -0.77
C GLU A 30 -1.95 -0.38 0.03
N PHE A 31 -3.10 -0.66 -0.55
CA PHE A 31 -4.41 -0.64 0.09
C PHE A 31 -4.99 -2.03 -0.05
N ASP A 32 -4.54 -2.95 0.79
CA ASP A 32 -4.85 -4.37 0.64
C ASP A 32 -6.21 -4.72 1.26
N THR A 33 -6.98 -5.49 0.50
CA THR A 33 -8.32 -5.95 0.85
C THR A 33 -8.40 -7.46 1.02
N PHE A 34 -7.37 -8.19 0.60
CA PHE A 34 -7.29 -9.64 0.70
C PHE A 34 -6.18 -10.02 1.68
N ARG A 35 -6.35 -11.15 2.38
CA ARG A 35 -5.33 -11.64 3.31
C ARG A 35 -4.55 -12.79 2.69
N ASN A 36 -3.34 -12.52 2.26
CA ASN A 36 -2.31 -13.51 1.98
C ASN A 36 -1.61 -13.98 3.27
N SER A 37 -0.72 -14.95 3.14
CA SER A 37 -0.02 -15.55 4.29
C SER A 37 0.99 -14.61 4.96
N TRP A 38 1.39 -13.54 4.28
CA TRP A 38 2.32 -12.53 4.78
C TRP A 38 1.63 -11.30 5.39
N ASP A 39 0.30 -11.22 5.29
CA ASP A 39 -0.46 -10.05 5.71
C ASP A 39 -0.91 -10.10 7.17
N PRO A 40 -1.18 -8.93 7.79
CA PRO A 40 -1.99 -8.84 9.00
C PRO A 40 -3.41 -9.42 8.79
N GLN A 41 -4.15 -9.58 9.89
CA GLN A 41 -5.44 -10.28 9.83
C GLN A 41 -6.57 -9.52 9.12
N ILE A 42 -6.44 -8.21 8.92
CA ILE A 42 -7.49 -7.32 8.44
C ILE A 42 -7.00 -6.46 7.27
N GLN A 43 -7.93 -5.82 6.55
CA GLN A 43 -7.60 -4.87 5.49
C GLN A 43 -6.69 -3.77 6.04
N HIS A 44 -5.70 -3.40 5.24
CA HIS A 44 -4.64 -2.53 5.73
C HIS A 44 -4.06 -1.64 4.64
N ILE A 45 -3.56 -0.49 5.08
CA ILE A 45 -2.62 0.33 4.34
C ILE A 45 -1.23 -0.21 4.66
N GLY A 46 -0.40 -0.39 3.65
CA GLY A 46 0.96 -0.91 3.79
C GLY A 46 2.00 0.01 3.15
N ILE A 47 3.19 0.06 3.75
CA ILE A 47 4.38 0.70 3.15
C ILE A 47 5.37 -0.39 2.75
N ASP A 48 5.48 -0.59 1.45
CA ASP A 48 6.34 -1.62 0.87
C ASP A 48 7.68 -1.05 0.44
N VAL A 49 8.75 -1.74 0.82
CA VAL A 49 10.11 -1.36 0.42
C VAL A 49 10.82 -2.59 -0.15
N ASN A 50 10.86 -2.68 -1.47
CA ASN A 50 11.47 -3.77 -2.25
C ASN A 50 10.88 -5.18 -2.00
N SER A 51 9.75 -5.26 -1.31
CA SER A 51 9.05 -6.50 -0.97
C SER A 51 7.56 -6.20 -0.83
N ILE A 52 6.72 -7.17 -1.16
CA ILE A 52 5.28 -7.14 -0.86
C ILE A 52 4.97 -7.29 0.64
N VAL A 53 5.96 -7.74 1.42
CA VAL A 53 5.83 -7.75 2.86
C VAL A 53 6.07 -6.34 3.37
N SER A 54 4.98 -5.66 3.70
CA SER A 54 4.96 -4.31 4.24
C SER A 54 5.92 -4.11 5.42
N THR A 55 6.67 -3.02 5.39
CA THR A 55 7.56 -2.59 6.50
C THR A 55 6.77 -1.94 7.65
N LYS A 56 5.60 -1.39 7.33
CA LYS A 56 4.67 -0.81 8.28
C LYS A 56 3.25 -0.99 7.73
N THR A 57 2.32 -1.34 8.61
CA THR A 57 0.90 -1.49 8.26
C THR A 57 0.02 -0.79 9.28
N ASP A 58 -1.13 -0.29 8.83
CA ASP A 58 -2.23 0.07 9.73
C ASP A 58 -3.56 -0.32 9.08
N HIS A 59 -4.55 -0.63 9.90
CA HIS A 59 -5.85 -1.07 9.44
C HIS A 59 -6.71 0.08 8.94
N PHE A 60 -7.65 -0.24 8.04
CA PHE A 60 -8.72 0.68 7.70
C PHE A 60 -10.04 -0.07 7.52
N ILE A 61 -11.15 0.63 7.72
CA ILE A 61 -12.47 0.12 7.39
C ILE A 61 -12.81 0.63 5.98
N LEU A 62 -12.98 -0.32 5.06
CA LEU A 62 -13.35 0.00 3.68
C LEU A 62 -14.78 0.53 3.62
N ASP A 63 -14.97 1.69 2.98
CA ASP A 63 -16.29 2.11 2.52
C ASP A 63 -16.62 1.41 1.19
N ASN A 64 -17.42 0.34 1.25
CA ASN A 64 -17.67 -0.50 0.09
C ASN A 64 -18.46 0.23 -1.00
N GLY A 65 -17.81 0.47 -2.15
CA GLY A 65 -18.36 1.28 -3.25
C GLY A 65 -18.26 2.79 -3.02
N GLY A 66 -17.69 3.21 -1.89
CA GLY A 66 -17.44 4.60 -1.54
C GLY A 66 -16.23 5.20 -2.24
N VAL A 67 -16.14 6.53 -2.19
CA VAL A 67 -14.98 7.26 -2.68
C VAL A 67 -13.99 7.47 -1.54
N ALA A 68 -12.75 7.03 -1.77
CA ALA A 68 -11.63 7.32 -0.90
C ALA A 68 -10.79 8.48 -1.46
N ASN A 69 -10.38 9.39 -0.59
CA ASN A 69 -9.39 10.42 -0.91
C ASN A 69 -8.06 10.03 -0.26
N VAL A 70 -6.98 10.08 -1.03
CA VAL A 70 -5.64 9.68 -0.57
C VAL A 70 -4.65 10.82 -0.76
N VAL A 71 -3.84 11.08 0.27
CA VAL A 71 -2.68 11.96 0.19
C VAL A 71 -1.43 11.16 0.57
N ILE A 72 -0.45 11.13 -0.33
CA ILE A 72 0.86 10.51 -0.08
C ILE A 72 1.90 11.63 -0.15
N LYS A 73 2.68 11.81 0.91
CA LYS A 73 3.69 12.86 1.01
C LYS A 73 5.02 12.29 1.51
N TYR A 74 6.06 12.48 0.71
CA TYR A 74 7.44 12.21 1.11
C TYR A 74 8.17 13.53 1.39
N ASP A 75 8.75 13.64 2.58
CA ASP A 75 9.69 14.71 2.91
C ASP A 75 11.12 14.19 2.81
N ALA A 76 11.87 14.69 1.84
CA ALA A 76 13.24 14.24 1.58
C ALA A 76 14.24 14.63 2.67
N SER A 77 13.99 15.71 3.42
CA SER A 77 14.90 16.19 4.46
C SER A 77 14.88 15.30 5.70
N THR A 78 13.69 14.81 6.06
CA THR A 78 13.46 13.90 7.19
C THR A 78 13.40 12.43 6.76
N LYS A 79 13.29 12.18 5.44
CA LYS A 79 13.06 10.86 4.83
C LYS A 79 11.75 10.20 5.30
N ILE A 80 10.77 10.99 5.73
CA ILE A 80 9.49 10.49 6.21
C ILE A 80 8.50 10.43 5.04
N LEU A 81 7.93 9.25 4.83
CA LEU A 81 6.76 9.03 3.98
C LEU A 81 5.53 8.98 4.89
N ASN A 82 4.58 9.90 4.69
CA ASN A 82 3.28 9.89 5.35
C ASN A 82 2.19 9.57 4.32
N VAL A 83 1.23 8.75 4.72
CA VAL A 83 0.03 8.46 3.94
C VAL A 83 -1.20 8.82 4.76
N ALA A 84 -2.18 9.46 4.12
CA ALA A 84 -3.49 9.72 4.68
C ALA A 84 -4.58 9.17 3.74
N LEU A 85 -5.52 8.42 4.30
CA LEU A 85 -6.68 7.84 3.62
C LEU A 85 -7.95 8.34 4.30
N ALA A 86 -8.85 8.95 3.54
CA ALA A 86 -10.10 9.50 4.05
C ALA A 86 -11.31 8.96 3.28
N PHE A 87 -12.33 8.51 4.01
CA PHE A 87 -13.65 8.21 3.47
C PHE A 87 -14.63 9.26 3.97
N HIS A 88 -15.00 10.21 3.10
CA HIS A 88 -15.80 11.37 3.50
C HIS A 88 -17.24 10.98 3.90
N SER A 89 -17.79 9.97 3.25
CA SER A 89 -19.07 9.33 3.56
C SER A 89 -19.13 8.73 4.97
N LEU A 90 -18.00 8.18 5.45
CA LEU A 90 -17.90 7.58 6.79
C LEU A 90 -17.35 8.55 7.85
N GLY A 91 -16.84 9.72 7.44
CA GLY A 91 -16.16 10.65 8.35
C GLY A 91 -14.87 10.08 8.95
N THR A 92 -14.21 9.13 8.29
CA THR A 92 -13.01 8.46 8.80
C THR A 92 -11.74 8.98 8.12
N LEU A 93 -10.66 9.02 8.90
CA LEU A 93 -9.30 9.37 8.46
C LEU A 93 -8.32 8.37 9.08
N TYR A 94 -7.52 7.74 8.24
CA TYR A 94 -6.44 6.82 8.63
C TYR A 94 -5.10 7.42 8.18
N THR A 95 -4.07 7.27 9.01
CA THR A 95 -2.72 7.79 8.71
C THR A 95 -1.64 6.81 9.09
N ILE A 96 -0.62 6.66 8.25
CA ILE A 96 0.54 5.79 8.50
C ILE A 96 1.85 6.49 8.15
#